data_AF-A0A2H0U5H4-F1
#
_entry.id   AF-A0A2H0U5H4-F1
#
_cell.length_a   1.000
_cell.length_b   1.000
_cell.length_c   1.000
_cell.angle_alpha   90.00
_cell.angle_beta   90.00
_cell.angle_gamma   90.00
#
_symmetry.space_group_name_H-M   'P 1'
#
loop_
_entity.id
_entity.type
_entity.pdbx_description
1 polymer ?
#
loop_
_entity_poly.entity_id
_entity_poly.type
_entity_poly.pdbx_seq_one_letter_code
_entity_poly.pdbx_strand_id
1 'polypeptide(L)'
;MSETLSESIIIDSNLTLEQALSLKQQLEPPSEVLGKLGITDVTYYSFDGKLHQGQVVLDRGLLADVKGAFDLMTQIKFPVFSVIPSMDRSFMTDEEKAKTVNNSNGFSYRKVVGTDRLSNHSFGRAIDINPQINTYIKGEYSYGLDYDPTKPGTLTEDSVIVQYFKNRGWEWGGDWVDRKDYMHFEKPLEEEQSNVFEVKIDQSIPKEEYYREQLGEITPDVFFVLGGGNREVTDSKGRKSHKTSPYKGRFFPEKTGGAKARPLAAVELSEFYPGAKIVTMSHRPKNLFQLAEQTTQPTDYPTFAHVLSDDIQRAGVNRDRIIEKPEPTSTLTEIMEVVKLSAQNDWQNVAVITNGYQVERAQRLLDILKDGEKRILLKNQLQFLFKIGEESDLFNREWQKLEDALSKFKTNNVRVVFVSSENVLKKRSPHYESLINELMELDGYKNVVEQERVGNGKIAEGAYNFAQDSFKEYILSLK
;
A
#
# COMPACT_ATOMS: atom_id res chain seq x y z
N MET A 1 53.81 -13.60 15.69
CA MET A 1 52.52 -14.12 16.17
C MET A 1 51.78 -12.92 16.73
N SER A 2 50.81 -12.37 16.00
CA SER A 2 49.91 -11.35 16.57
C SER A 2 48.84 -12.09 17.36
N GLU A 3 48.92 -12.06 18.68
CA GLU A 3 47.79 -12.41 19.53
C GLU A 3 46.65 -11.45 19.16
N THR A 4 45.65 -11.95 18.44
CA THR A 4 44.34 -11.32 18.37
C THR A 4 43.75 -11.43 19.78
N LEU A 5 43.94 -10.40 20.59
CA LEU A 5 43.13 -10.17 21.77
C LEU A 5 41.67 -10.18 21.31
N SER A 6 40.92 -11.23 21.65
CA SER A 6 39.48 -11.23 21.46
C SER A 6 38.92 -10.11 22.34
N GLU A 7 38.42 -9.03 21.74
CA GLU A 7 37.71 -7.97 22.48
C GLU A 7 36.58 -8.64 23.28
N SER A 8 36.68 -8.64 24.61
CA SER A 8 35.64 -9.21 25.48
C SER A 8 34.41 -8.31 25.44
N ILE A 9 33.27 -8.87 25.06
CA ILE A 9 32.01 -8.13 24.99
C ILE A 9 31.46 -7.82 26.38
N ILE A 10 31.05 -6.57 26.61
CA ILE A 10 30.39 -6.13 27.85
C ILE A 10 28.88 -6.31 27.69
N ILE A 11 28.23 -7.03 28.59
CA ILE A 11 26.79 -7.30 28.51
C ILE A 11 26.03 -6.25 29.32
N ASP A 12 25.38 -5.31 28.63
CA ASP A 12 24.53 -4.28 29.23
C ASP A 12 23.12 -4.82 29.53
N SER A 13 22.63 -5.79 28.75
CA SER A 13 21.33 -6.42 28.96
C SER A 13 21.29 -7.87 28.45
N ASN A 14 20.56 -8.73 29.18
CA ASN A 14 20.31 -10.13 28.83
C ASN A 14 19.01 -10.64 29.48
N LEU A 15 17.93 -9.88 29.30
CA LEU A 15 16.59 -10.19 29.76
C LEU A 15 15.93 -11.27 28.88
N THR A 16 15.04 -12.05 29.47
CA THR A 16 14.07 -12.81 28.68
C THR A 16 13.01 -11.87 28.09
N LEU A 17 12.31 -12.30 27.03
CA LEU A 17 11.19 -11.53 26.49
C LEU A 17 10.14 -11.25 27.57
N GLU A 18 9.81 -12.23 28.41
CA GLU A 18 8.85 -12.08 29.51
C GLU A 18 9.28 -11.00 30.51
N GLN A 19 10.56 -11.01 30.91
CA GLN A 19 11.11 -9.99 31.81
C GLN A 19 11.04 -8.59 31.17
N ALA A 20 11.43 -8.48 29.90
CA ALA A 20 11.41 -7.20 29.20
C ALA A 20 9.98 -6.66 29.01
N LEU A 21 9.00 -7.53 28.73
CA LEU A 21 7.59 -7.15 28.60
C LEU A 21 6.91 -6.87 29.94
N SER A 22 7.47 -7.31 31.08
CA SER A 22 6.97 -6.99 32.41
C SER A 22 7.38 -5.59 32.93
N LEU A 23 8.27 -4.90 32.21
CA LEU A 23 8.72 -3.56 32.57
C LEU A 23 7.55 -2.57 32.48
N LYS A 24 7.30 -1.83 33.57
CA LYS A 24 6.16 -0.90 33.67
C LYS A 24 6.19 0.15 32.57
N GLN A 25 5.06 0.35 31.91
CA GLN A 25 4.88 1.33 30.84
C GLN A 25 3.96 2.47 31.29
N GLN A 26 3.93 3.57 30.54
CA GLN A 26 3.04 4.71 30.86
C GLN A 26 1.57 4.30 30.91
N LEU A 27 1.17 3.43 29.97
CA LEU A 27 -0.15 2.81 29.89
C LEU A 27 0.02 1.29 29.95
N GLU A 28 -1.01 0.57 30.37
CA GLU A 28 -1.00 -0.89 30.33
C GLU A 28 -1.14 -1.38 28.86
N PRO A 29 -0.15 -2.13 28.32
CA PRO A 29 -0.24 -2.65 26.97
C PRO A 29 -1.27 -3.78 26.87
N PRO A 30 -2.17 -3.77 25.86
CA PRO A 30 -3.10 -4.86 25.65
C PRO A 30 -2.36 -6.12 25.15
N SER A 31 -2.95 -7.30 25.39
CA SER A 31 -2.31 -8.59 25.08
C SER A 31 -2.06 -8.77 23.58
N GLU A 32 -2.89 -8.17 22.73
CA GLU A 32 -2.75 -8.18 21.28
C GLU A 32 -1.46 -7.47 20.82
N VAL A 33 -1.07 -6.39 21.51
CA VAL A 33 0.18 -5.67 21.24
C VAL A 33 1.35 -6.52 21.73
N LEU A 34 1.30 -7.01 22.97
CA LEU A 34 2.36 -7.84 23.54
C LEU A 34 2.62 -9.11 22.72
N GLY A 35 1.57 -9.73 22.18
CA GLY A 35 1.66 -10.93 21.35
C GLY A 35 2.45 -10.78 20.05
N LYS A 36 2.59 -9.54 19.55
CA LYS A 36 3.34 -9.21 18.33
C LYS A 36 4.82 -8.91 18.57
N LEU A 37 5.22 -8.70 19.83
CA LEU A 37 6.57 -8.28 20.17
C LEU A 37 7.53 -9.46 20.28
N GLY A 38 8.81 -9.17 20.02
CA GLY A 38 9.94 -10.02 20.30
C GLY A 38 11.13 -9.18 20.78
N ILE A 39 12.21 -9.85 21.14
CA ILE A 39 13.46 -9.25 21.62
C ILE A 39 14.61 -9.77 20.78
N THR A 40 15.57 -8.90 20.46
CA THR A 40 16.79 -9.28 19.75
C THR A 40 18.02 -8.67 20.42
N ASP A 41 19.09 -9.46 20.49
CA ASP A 41 20.38 -8.99 20.96
C ASP A 41 21.05 -8.15 19.86
N VAL A 42 21.66 -7.04 20.25
CA VAL A 42 22.40 -6.16 19.37
C VAL A 42 23.78 -5.88 19.95
N THR A 43 24.77 -5.78 19.08
CA THR A 43 26.12 -5.37 19.47
C THR A 43 26.41 -3.96 18.98
N TYR A 44 27.24 -3.23 19.72
CA TYR A 44 27.64 -1.86 19.38
C TYR A 44 28.93 -1.49 20.10
N TYR A 45 29.69 -0.54 19.54
CA TYR A 45 30.75 0.12 20.29
C TYR A 45 30.13 1.24 21.14
N SER A 46 30.39 1.23 22.45
CA SER A 46 29.97 2.34 23.32
C SER A 46 30.93 3.53 23.24
N PHE A 47 30.57 4.62 23.88
CA PHE A 47 31.41 5.83 23.94
C PHE A 47 32.71 5.63 24.72
N ASP A 48 32.84 4.53 25.49
CA ASP A 48 34.10 4.11 26.10
C ASP A 48 35.04 3.38 25.11
N GLY A 49 34.60 3.19 23.86
CA GLY A 49 35.35 2.53 22.79
C GLY A 49 35.36 1.01 22.85
N LYS A 50 34.60 0.38 23.76
CA LYS A 50 34.53 -1.09 23.89
C LYS A 50 33.30 -1.65 23.20
N LEU A 51 33.36 -2.94 22.88
CA LEU A 51 32.24 -3.68 22.31
C LEU A 51 31.25 -4.09 23.41
N HIS A 52 30.01 -3.70 23.25
CA HIS A 52 28.90 -3.99 24.16
C HIS A 52 27.83 -4.85 23.47
N GLN A 53 27.03 -5.53 24.28
CA GLN A 53 25.79 -6.20 23.89
C GLN A 53 24.63 -5.63 24.69
N GLY A 54 23.58 -5.24 23.98
CA GLY A 54 22.31 -4.81 24.54
C GLY A 54 21.15 -5.57 23.90
N GLN A 55 19.92 -5.11 24.17
CA GLN A 55 18.71 -5.73 23.65
C GLN A 55 17.67 -4.71 23.23
N VAL A 56 16.96 -4.99 22.14
CA VAL A 56 15.84 -4.17 21.67
C VAL A 56 14.56 -5.00 21.63
N VAL A 57 13.49 -4.47 22.19
CA VAL A 57 12.13 -5.02 22.07
C VAL A 57 11.38 -4.28 20.97
N LEU A 58 10.87 -5.01 19.98
CA LEU A 58 10.14 -4.50 18.80
C LEU A 58 9.12 -5.52 18.31
N ASP A 59 8.31 -5.15 17.32
CA ASP A 59 7.54 -6.08 16.51
C ASP A 59 8.46 -7.16 15.90
N ARG A 60 8.06 -8.43 15.99
CA ARG A 60 8.89 -9.57 15.52
C ARG A 60 9.30 -9.44 14.05
N GLY A 61 8.45 -8.87 13.21
CA GLY A 61 8.72 -8.66 11.79
C GLY A 61 9.82 -7.62 11.53
N LEU A 62 10.17 -6.80 12.52
CA LEU A 62 11.13 -5.70 12.40
C LEU A 62 12.46 -5.96 13.11
N LEU A 63 12.59 -7.06 13.85
CA LEU A 63 13.81 -7.39 14.59
C LEU A 63 15.04 -7.51 13.68
N ALA A 64 14.86 -8.10 12.49
CA ALA A 64 15.95 -8.28 11.53
C ALA A 64 16.47 -6.95 10.98
N ASP A 65 15.59 -5.97 10.73
CA ASP A 65 15.97 -4.65 10.24
C ASP A 65 16.86 -3.94 11.25
N VAL A 66 16.40 -3.87 12.50
CA VAL A 66 17.11 -3.18 13.58
C VAL A 66 18.39 -3.91 13.94
N LYS A 67 18.40 -5.24 14.01
CA LYS A 67 19.64 -5.98 14.21
C LYS A 67 20.67 -5.66 13.12
N GLY A 68 20.26 -5.65 11.85
CA GLY A 68 21.17 -5.30 10.76
C GLY A 68 21.65 -3.84 10.79
N ALA A 69 20.86 -2.91 11.34
CA ALA A 69 21.30 -1.54 11.58
C ALA A 69 22.42 -1.48 12.64
N PHE A 70 22.29 -2.25 13.73
CA PHE A 70 23.33 -2.36 14.75
C PHE A 70 24.58 -3.10 14.26
N ASP A 71 24.42 -4.13 13.42
CA ASP A 71 25.53 -4.80 12.77
C ASP A 71 26.32 -3.79 11.89
N LEU A 72 25.61 -2.92 11.16
CA LEU A 72 26.22 -1.82 10.39
C LEU A 72 26.91 -0.79 11.30
N MET A 73 26.24 -0.33 12.38
CA MET A 73 26.83 0.62 13.34
C MET A 73 28.12 0.07 13.95
N THR A 74 28.14 -1.21 14.32
CA THR A 74 29.34 -1.90 14.82
C THR A 74 30.44 -1.92 13.77
N GLN A 75 30.10 -2.26 12.52
CA GLN A 75 31.07 -2.32 11.41
C GLN A 75 31.73 -0.96 11.16
N ILE A 76 30.97 0.13 11.19
CA ILE A 76 31.48 1.49 10.98
C ILE A 76 31.96 2.17 12.28
N LYS A 77 31.91 1.45 13.41
CA LYS A 77 32.21 1.96 14.76
C LYS A 77 31.45 3.25 15.12
N PHE A 78 30.20 3.34 14.70
CA PHE A 78 29.30 4.41 15.14
C PHE A 78 28.99 4.20 16.63
N PRO A 79 29.32 5.17 17.51
CA PRO A 79 29.18 4.95 18.95
C PRO A 79 27.71 5.04 19.38
N VAL A 80 27.27 4.04 20.14
CA VAL A 80 25.93 3.98 20.75
C VAL A 80 26.08 3.92 22.26
N PHE A 81 25.41 4.79 23.00
CA PHE A 81 25.65 4.92 24.44
C PHE A 81 25.30 3.65 25.21
N SER A 82 24.04 3.22 25.12
CA SER A 82 23.57 1.94 25.64
C SER A 82 22.30 1.53 24.90
N VAL A 83 21.97 0.24 24.96
CA VAL A 83 20.74 -0.33 24.38
C VAL A 83 20.11 -1.31 25.36
N ILE A 84 19.24 -0.80 26.21
CA ILE A 84 18.64 -1.57 27.32
C ILE A 84 17.12 -1.41 27.25
N PRO A 85 16.33 -2.50 27.23
CA PRO A 85 14.88 -2.40 27.35
C PRO A 85 14.51 -1.69 28.65
N SER A 86 13.76 -0.60 28.54
CA SER A 86 13.53 0.30 29.68
C SER A 86 12.05 0.39 30.06
N MET A 87 11.78 0.49 31.36
CA MET A 87 10.47 0.92 31.87
C MET A 87 10.21 2.40 31.56
N ASP A 88 8.97 2.86 31.72
CA ASP A 88 8.65 4.27 31.63
C ASP A 88 9.36 5.08 32.73
N ARG A 89 9.87 6.26 32.35
CA ARG A 89 10.69 7.11 33.23
C ARG A 89 9.96 7.56 34.49
N SER A 90 8.62 7.58 34.51
CA SER A 90 7.84 7.95 35.71
C SER A 90 7.94 6.92 36.84
N PHE A 91 8.32 5.68 36.53
CA PHE A 91 8.54 4.61 37.51
C PHE A 91 10.01 4.43 37.89
N MET A 92 10.92 5.18 37.28
CA MET A 92 12.35 5.14 37.56
C MET A 92 12.75 6.05 38.72
N THR A 93 13.76 5.63 39.47
CA THR A 93 14.53 6.47 40.37
C THR A 93 15.34 7.52 39.59
N ASP A 94 15.77 8.59 40.25
CA ASP A 94 16.58 9.62 39.59
C ASP A 94 17.95 9.09 39.14
N GLU A 95 18.50 8.10 39.85
CA GLU A 95 19.73 7.42 39.44
C GLU A 95 19.54 6.61 38.14
N GLU A 96 18.44 5.87 38.01
CA GLU A 96 18.11 5.11 36.79
C GLU A 96 17.85 6.06 35.62
N LYS A 97 17.13 7.17 35.84
CA LYS A 97 16.89 8.21 34.83
C LYS A 97 18.18 8.81 34.30
N ALA A 98 19.15 9.05 35.19
CA ALA A 98 20.45 9.61 34.83
C ALA A 98 21.28 8.62 33.99
N LYS A 99 21.29 7.33 34.36
CA LYS A 99 22.01 6.29 33.60
C LYS A 99 21.41 5.99 32.24
N THR A 100 20.09 6.18 32.09
CA THR A 100 19.35 5.84 30.86
C THR A 100 19.03 7.06 29.99
N VAL A 101 19.54 8.24 30.34
CA VAL A 101 19.17 9.50 29.68
C VAL A 101 19.48 9.49 28.17
N ASN A 102 20.57 8.83 27.77
CA ASN A 102 20.99 8.66 26.38
C ASN A 102 20.82 7.22 25.87
N ASN A 103 20.03 6.40 26.57
CA ASN A 103 19.78 5.00 26.20
C ASN A 103 18.94 4.92 24.93
N SER A 104 19.39 4.12 23.97
CA SER A 104 18.61 3.81 22.77
C SER A 104 17.56 2.75 23.10
N ASN A 105 16.32 2.95 22.70
CA ASN A 105 15.21 2.08 23.06
C ASN A 105 14.16 1.95 21.95
N GLY A 106 13.56 0.76 21.85
CA GLY A 106 12.50 0.41 20.91
C GLY A 106 11.10 0.56 21.53
N PHE A 107 10.57 -0.52 22.10
CA PHE A 107 9.21 -0.53 22.65
C PHE A 107 9.04 0.40 23.86
N SER A 108 7.96 1.18 23.84
CA SER A 108 7.45 1.94 24.98
C SER A 108 5.96 2.21 24.77
N TYR A 109 5.09 1.65 25.62
CA TYR A 109 3.64 1.79 25.46
C TYR A 109 3.14 3.10 26.07
N ARG A 110 3.06 4.13 25.20
CA ARG A 110 2.82 5.52 25.58
C ARG A 110 2.01 6.30 24.55
N LYS A 111 1.47 7.45 24.96
CA LYS A 111 0.93 8.45 24.02
C LYS A 111 2.05 9.31 23.43
N VAL A 112 1.80 9.89 22.26
CA VAL A 112 2.61 10.98 21.73
C VAL A 112 2.36 12.22 22.59
N VAL A 113 3.43 12.90 23.00
CA VAL A 113 3.38 14.05 23.92
C VAL A 113 2.42 15.12 23.39
N GLY A 114 1.48 15.55 24.24
CA GLY A 114 0.49 16.57 23.90
C GLY A 114 -0.67 16.09 23.02
N THR A 115 -0.84 14.77 22.85
CA THR A 115 -1.94 14.18 22.06
C THR A 115 -2.54 12.96 22.76
N ASP A 116 -3.72 12.52 22.30
CA ASP A 116 -4.32 11.25 22.72
C ASP A 116 -3.91 10.04 21.87
N ARG A 117 -3.07 10.24 20.86
CA ARG A 117 -2.63 9.20 19.93
C ARG A 117 -1.51 8.36 20.54
N LEU A 118 -1.56 7.03 20.35
CA LEU A 118 -0.44 6.15 20.70
C LEU A 118 0.76 6.42 19.80
N SER A 119 1.96 6.31 20.38
CA SER A 119 3.23 6.40 19.66
C SER A 119 3.51 5.13 18.85
N ASN A 120 4.31 5.21 17.78
CA ASN A 120 4.80 4.01 17.07
C ASN A 120 5.70 3.12 17.95
N HIS A 121 6.30 3.69 18.99
CA HIS A 121 6.96 2.91 20.06
C HIS A 121 6.00 1.96 20.77
N SER A 122 4.71 2.31 20.87
CA SER A 122 3.68 1.48 21.51
C SER A 122 3.36 0.21 20.73
N PHE A 123 3.80 0.12 19.48
CA PHE A 123 3.59 -1.06 18.64
C PHE A 123 4.90 -1.80 18.35
N GLY A 124 6.01 -1.39 18.98
CA GLY A 124 7.34 -1.93 18.68
C GLY A 124 7.81 -1.62 17.26
N ARG A 125 7.38 -0.49 16.70
CA ARG A 125 7.68 -0.08 15.32
C ARG A 125 8.54 1.17 15.22
N ALA A 126 9.08 1.62 16.34
CA ALA A 126 9.99 2.75 16.37
C ALA A 126 11.19 2.43 17.26
N ILE A 127 12.31 3.08 16.96
CA ILE A 127 13.53 3.04 17.76
C ILE A 127 14.12 4.45 17.83
N ASP A 128 14.48 4.86 19.05
CA ASP A 128 15.24 6.09 19.27
C ASP A 128 16.71 5.72 19.51
N ILE A 129 17.63 6.41 18.83
CA ILE A 129 19.08 6.18 18.93
C ILE A 129 19.77 7.39 19.54
N ASN A 130 20.50 7.16 20.63
CA ASN A 130 21.21 8.17 21.42
C ASN A 130 20.39 9.47 21.65
N PRO A 131 19.25 9.43 22.38
CA PRO A 131 18.32 10.56 22.55
C PRO A 131 18.91 11.89 23.05
N GLN A 132 20.03 11.90 23.78
CA GLN A 132 20.64 13.14 24.26
C GLN A 132 21.43 13.89 23.20
N ILE A 133 22.01 13.18 22.24
CA ILE A 133 22.83 13.81 21.18
C ILE A 133 22.05 13.96 19.87
N ASN A 134 21.04 13.11 19.66
CA ASN A 134 20.13 13.18 18.53
C ASN A 134 18.82 13.87 18.94
N THR A 135 18.92 15.16 19.19
CA THR A 135 17.92 16.00 19.87
C THR A 135 16.57 16.06 19.15
N TYR A 136 15.49 16.10 19.92
CA TYR A 136 14.17 16.49 19.43
C TYR A 136 14.00 18.01 19.52
N ILE A 137 13.51 18.66 18.47
CA ILE A 137 13.36 20.12 18.35
C ILE A 137 11.97 20.44 17.76
N LYS A 138 11.19 21.28 18.44
CA LYS A 138 9.91 21.80 17.96
C LYS A 138 9.72 23.25 18.41
N GLY A 139 9.91 24.20 17.49
CA GLY A 139 9.97 25.62 17.84
C GLY A 139 11.12 25.89 18.82
N GLU A 140 10.85 26.63 19.90
CA GLU A 140 11.81 26.91 20.98
C GLU A 140 12.03 25.74 21.96
N TYR A 141 11.23 24.67 21.84
CA TYR A 141 11.35 23.50 22.72
C TYR A 141 12.36 22.49 22.15
N SER A 142 13.33 22.09 22.98
CA SER A 142 14.26 21.01 22.68
C SER A 142 14.29 19.96 23.80
N TYR A 143 14.50 18.69 23.42
CA TYR A 143 14.76 17.59 24.33
C TYR A 143 16.07 16.90 23.93
N GLY A 144 17.07 16.98 24.81
CA GLY A 144 18.44 16.58 24.54
C GLY A 144 19.40 17.77 24.70
N LEU A 145 20.66 17.56 24.32
CA LEU A 145 21.69 18.59 24.22
C LEU A 145 21.51 19.40 22.93
N ASP A 146 22.33 20.43 22.74
CA ASP A 146 22.38 21.12 21.45
C ASP A 146 22.83 20.15 20.34
N TYR A 147 21.99 20.04 19.31
CA TYR A 147 22.25 19.17 18.17
C TYR A 147 23.49 19.65 17.41
N ASP A 148 24.50 18.80 17.36
CA ASP A 148 25.78 19.07 16.71
C ASP A 148 26.13 17.91 15.77
N PRO A 149 26.00 18.10 14.44
CA PRO A 149 26.23 17.04 13.46
C PRO A 149 27.70 16.60 13.39
N THR A 150 28.62 17.31 14.05
CA THR A 150 30.05 16.95 14.08
C THR A 150 30.41 16.00 15.22
N LYS A 151 29.52 15.81 16.20
CA LYS A 151 29.78 14.93 17.35
C LYS A 151 29.65 13.45 16.99
N PRO A 152 30.51 12.57 17.55
CA PRO A 152 30.36 11.13 17.39
C PRO A 152 29.00 10.65 17.93
N GLY A 153 28.35 9.76 17.17
CA GLY A 153 27.04 9.20 17.52
C GLY A 153 25.85 10.07 17.12
N THR A 154 26.10 11.20 16.46
CA THR A 154 25.05 12.05 15.88
C THR A 154 24.62 11.54 14.50
N LEU A 155 23.32 11.49 14.26
CA LEU A 155 22.68 11.10 13.00
C LEU A 155 22.43 12.34 12.14
N THR A 156 22.81 12.25 10.87
CA THR A 156 22.60 13.28 9.85
C THR A 156 21.91 12.66 8.63
N GLU A 157 21.38 13.50 7.72
CA GLU A 157 20.73 13.03 6.50
C GLU A 157 21.64 12.15 5.63
N ASP A 158 22.94 12.47 5.59
CA ASP A 158 23.97 11.71 4.86
C ASP A 158 24.46 10.46 5.61
N SER A 159 23.97 10.20 6.83
CA SER A 159 24.38 9.04 7.61
C SER A 159 23.98 7.75 6.90
N VAL A 160 24.94 6.83 6.73
CA VAL A 160 24.69 5.50 6.18
C VAL A 160 23.67 4.70 7.00
N ILE A 161 23.52 5.02 8.28
CA ILE A 161 22.51 4.44 9.18
C ILE A 161 21.11 4.94 8.79
N VAL A 162 20.96 6.26 8.57
CA VAL A 162 19.70 6.85 8.13
C VAL A 162 19.29 6.28 6.78
N GLN A 163 20.24 6.19 5.84
CA GLN A 163 20.00 5.58 4.53
C GLN A 163 19.67 4.08 4.63
N TYR A 164 20.31 3.33 5.54
CA TYR A 164 20.01 1.92 5.79
C TYR A 164 18.54 1.71 6.19
N PHE A 165 18.04 2.53 7.11
CA PHE A 165 16.65 2.50 7.57
C PHE A 165 15.69 2.93 6.46
N LYS A 166 15.96 4.05 5.78
CA LYS A 166 15.16 4.53 4.63
C LYS A 166 15.02 3.48 3.53
N ASN A 167 16.11 2.79 3.17
CA ASN A 167 16.11 1.73 2.16
C ASN A 167 15.30 0.50 2.57
N ARG A 168 14.93 0.38 3.86
CA ARG A 168 14.03 -0.66 4.38
C ARG A 168 12.65 -0.11 4.67
N GLY A 169 12.32 1.07 4.15
CA GLY A 169 11.01 1.71 4.28
C GLY A 169 10.69 2.16 5.71
N TRP A 170 11.69 2.53 6.50
CA TRP A 170 11.52 3.30 7.72
C TRP A 170 11.58 4.80 7.41
N GLU A 171 10.82 5.59 8.14
CA GLU A 171 10.91 7.05 8.15
C GLU A 171 11.87 7.51 9.24
N TRP A 172 12.55 8.63 8.99
CA TRP A 172 13.45 9.25 9.95
C TRP A 172 12.88 10.59 10.42
N GLY A 173 12.79 10.79 11.72
CA GLY A 173 12.23 12.00 12.32
C GLY A 173 13.02 13.27 12.02
N GLY A 174 14.28 13.14 11.58
CA GLY A 174 15.08 14.25 11.06
C GLY A 174 14.55 14.85 9.75
N ASP A 175 13.71 14.13 8.99
CA ASP A 175 13.11 14.64 7.74
C ASP A 175 11.84 15.46 7.99
N TRP A 176 11.20 15.34 9.16
CA TRP A 176 9.94 16.00 9.44
C TRP A 176 10.03 17.53 9.34
N VAL A 177 8.97 18.17 8.85
CA VAL A 177 8.95 19.61 8.54
C VAL A 177 8.51 20.45 9.74
N ASP A 178 7.55 19.96 10.51
CA ASP A 178 6.95 20.68 11.65
C ASP A 178 7.77 20.59 12.94
N ARG A 179 8.69 19.61 13.01
CA ARG A 179 9.62 19.33 14.10
C ARG A 179 10.78 18.52 13.57
N LYS A 180 11.90 18.47 14.29
CA LYS A 180 13.02 17.57 14.01
C LYS A 180 13.17 16.60 15.16
N ASP A 181 13.12 15.32 14.87
CA ASP A 181 13.32 14.26 15.86
C ASP A 181 14.47 13.36 15.42
N TYR A 182 15.70 13.84 15.60
CA TYR A 182 16.88 13.20 14.99
C TYR A 182 17.16 11.80 15.53
N MET A 183 16.74 11.51 16.77
CA MET A 183 16.89 10.19 17.39
C MET A 183 15.97 9.15 16.75
N HIS A 184 14.86 9.60 16.17
CA HIS A 184 13.70 8.77 15.94
C HIS A 184 13.70 8.13 14.56
N PHE A 185 13.56 6.82 14.53
CA PHE A 185 13.18 6.07 13.34
C PHE A 185 11.87 5.36 13.61
N GLU A 186 10.92 5.48 12.69
CA GLU A 186 9.69 4.71 12.74
C GLU A 186 9.48 3.97 11.44
N LYS A 187 9.16 2.69 11.55
CA LYS A 187 8.49 1.98 10.48
C LYS A 187 7.06 2.48 10.57
N PRO A 188 6.55 3.25 9.59
CA PRO A 188 5.15 3.65 9.60
C PRO A 188 4.37 2.40 9.92
N LEU A 189 3.42 2.47 10.86
CA LEU A 189 2.33 1.52 10.82
C LEU A 189 1.96 1.48 9.35
N GLU A 190 2.09 0.31 8.71
CA GLU A 190 1.16 0.07 7.62
C GLU A 190 -0.13 0.51 8.23
N GLU A 191 -0.74 1.57 7.69
CA GLU A 191 -1.99 2.02 8.26
C GLU A 191 -2.72 0.70 8.51
N GLU A 192 -3.15 0.47 9.74
CA GLU A 192 -4.46 -0.10 9.82
C GLU A 192 -5.33 0.97 9.09
N GLN A 193 -5.34 0.98 7.75
CA GLN A 193 -6.30 0.24 6.97
C GLN A 193 -6.82 -0.94 7.79
N SER A 194 -7.40 -0.62 8.96
CA SER A 194 -8.67 -1.08 9.48
C SER A 194 -9.30 -1.70 8.28
N ASN A 195 -9.17 -3.03 8.20
CA ASN A 195 -9.55 -3.86 7.07
C ASN A 195 -10.22 -2.99 6.01
N VAL A 196 -9.57 -2.55 4.93
CA VAL A 196 -10.30 -1.80 3.85
C VAL A 196 -11.55 -2.58 3.40
N PHE A 197 -11.58 -3.86 3.77
CA PHE A 197 -12.63 -4.85 3.61
C PHE A 197 -13.71 -4.83 4.72
N GLU A 198 -13.42 -4.45 5.95
CA GLU A 198 -14.38 -4.45 7.07
C GLU A 198 -14.88 -3.04 7.41
N VAL A 199 -15.16 -2.23 6.37
CA VAL A 199 -16.01 -1.05 6.55
C VAL A 199 -17.40 -1.55 6.96
N LYS A 200 -17.73 -1.38 8.24
CA LYS A 200 -19.12 -1.50 8.71
C LYS A 200 -19.89 -0.34 8.09
N ILE A 201 -20.82 -0.67 7.19
CA ILE A 201 -21.64 0.33 6.53
C ILE A 201 -22.83 0.61 7.43
N ASP A 202 -22.99 1.87 7.83
CA ASP A 202 -24.21 2.31 8.49
C ASP A 202 -25.35 2.29 7.47
N GLN A 203 -26.24 1.30 7.61
CA GLN A 203 -27.40 1.15 6.74
C GLN A 203 -28.44 2.25 6.94
N SER A 204 -28.38 3.01 8.04
CA SER A 204 -29.32 4.11 8.33
C SER A 204 -29.06 5.36 7.48
N ILE A 205 -27.83 5.57 7.01
CA ILE A 205 -27.47 6.70 6.13
C ILE A 205 -28.21 6.54 4.78
N PRO A 206 -28.84 7.59 4.23
CA PRO A 206 -29.41 7.52 2.88
C PRO A 206 -28.38 7.09 1.83
N LYS A 207 -28.79 6.25 0.86
CA LYS A 207 -27.89 5.78 -0.21
C LYS A 207 -27.21 6.92 -0.98
N GLU A 208 -27.97 7.97 -1.30
CA GLU A 208 -27.47 9.15 -2.00
C GLU A 208 -26.33 9.83 -1.24
N GLU A 209 -26.48 9.99 0.07
CA GLU A 209 -25.46 10.56 0.95
C GLU A 209 -24.21 9.67 0.99
N TYR A 210 -24.40 8.36 1.22
CA TYR A 210 -23.28 7.42 1.24
C TYR A 210 -22.52 7.39 -0.09
N TYR A 211 -23.23 7.30 -1.23
CA TYR A 211 -22.58 7.24 -2.53
C TYR A 211 -21.88 8.54 -2.90
N ARG A 212 -22.39 9.70 -2.48
CA ARG A 212 -21.72 10.99 -2.65
C ARG A 212 -20.41 11.04 -1.86
N GLU A 213 -20.40 10.55 -0.62
CA GLU A 213 -19.19 10.44 0.19
C GLU A 213 -18.16 9.48 -0.43
N GLN A 214 -18.59 8.30 -0.88
CA GLN A 214 -17.71 7.32 -1.55
C GLN A 214 -17.12 7.86 -2.87
N LEU A 215 -17.79 8.84 -3.49
CA LEU A 215 -17.32 9.53 -4.68
C LEU A 215 -16.52 10.81 -4.34
N GLY A 216 -16.15 11.02 -3.07
CA GLY A 216 -15.38 12.19 -2.65
C GLY A 216 -16.08 13.51 -2.99
N GLU A 217 -17.41 13.53 -2.93
CA GLU A 217 -18.26 14.69 -3.23
C GLU A 217 -18.14 15.18 -4.70
N ILE A 218 -17.70 14.33 -5.63
CA ILE A 218 -17.79 14.62 -7.08
C ILE A 218 -19.16 14.24 -7.62
N THR A 219 -19.62 14.98 -8.63
CA THR A 219 -20.68 14.50 -9.54
C THR A 219 -19.99 13.92 -10.78
N PRO A 220 -19.93 12.58 -10.95
CA PRO A 220 -19.13 11.96 -12.00
C PRO A 220 -19.69 12.23 -13.40
N ASP A 221 -18.80 12.62 -14.31
CA ASP A 221 -19.07 12.66 -15.76
C ASP A 221 -19.05 11.24 -16.34
N VAL A 222 -18.27 10.36 -15.72
CA VAL A 222 -18.01 9.00 -16.20
C VAL A 222 -17.67 8.03 -15.07
N PHE A 223 -18.13 6.78 -15.23
CA PHE A 223 -17.70 5.61 -14.49
C PHE A 223 -16.84 4.71 -15.38
N PHE A 224 -15.54 4.57 -15.08
CA PHE A 224 -14.72 3.52 -15.67
C PHE A 224 -14.88 2.23 -14.86
N VAL A 225 -15.21 1.12 -15.52
CA VAL A 225 -15.38 -0.19 -14.90
C VAL A 225 -14.22 -1.07 -15.35
N LEU A 226 -13.28 -1.31 -14.43
CA LEU A 226 -12.06 -2.09 -14.75
C LEU A 226 -12.41 -3.56 -15.05
N GLY A 227 -11.61 -4.19 -15.90
CA GLY A 227 -11.85 -5.55 -16.38
C GLY A 227 -11.49 -6.64 -15.39
N GLY A 228 -12.17 -7.77 -15.51
CA GLY A 228 -11.97 -8.94 -14.66
C GLY A 228 -12.53 -10.20 -15.31
N GLY A 229 -12.21 -11.36 -14.72
CA GLY A 229 -12.52 -12.66 -15.31
C GLY A 229 -13.99 -12.84 -15.75
N ASN A 230 -14.19 -13.53 -16.86
CA ASN A 230 -15.50 -13.91 -17.39
C ASN A 230 -15.60 -15.44 -17.50
N ARG A 231 -16.81 -15.94 -17.73
CA ARG A 231 -17.12 -17.36 -17.86
C ARG A 231 -18.29 -17.58 -18.82
N GLU A 232 -18.35 -18.78 -19.38
CA GLU A 232 -19.51 -19.24 -20.13
C GLU A 232 -20.56 -19.73 -19.13
N VAL A 233 -21.82 -19.42 -19.40
CA VAL A 233 -22.98 -19.92 -18.66
C VAL A 233 -24.00 -20.41 -19.67
N THR A 234 -24.50 -21.61 -19.41
CA THR A 234 -25.55 -22.25 -20.20
C THR A 234 -26.87 -22.13 -19.46
N ASP A 235 -27.91 -21.63 -20.13
CA ASP A 235 -29.24 -21.53 -19.53
C ASP A 235 -29.98 -22.89 -19.52
N SER A 236 -31.17 -22.93 -18.91
CA SER A 236 -32.00 -24.14 -18.84
C SER A 236 -32.46 -24.68 -20.19
N LYS A 237 -32.30 -23.90 -21.28
CA LYS A 237 -32.63 -24.28 -22.65
C LYS A 237 -31.37 -24.67 -23.45
N GLY A 238 -30.21 -24.77 -22.82
CA GLY A 238 -28.95 -25.13 -23.48
C GLY A 238 -28.29 -23.98 -24.25
N ARG A 239 -28.76 -22.73 -24.10
CA ARG A 239 -28.18 -21.57 -24.78
C ARG A 239 -26.97 -21.06 -23.99
N LYS A 240 -25.83 -20.94 -24.67
CA LYS A 240 -24.58 -20.42 -24.12
C LYS A 240 -24.56 -18.89 -24.15
N SER A 241 -24.05 -18.29 -23.09
CA SER A 241 -23.81 -16.85 -22.98
C SER A 241 -22.60 -16.58 -22.08
N HIS A 242 -22.05 -15.37 -22.12
CA HIS A 242 -20.91 -15.00 -21.30
C HIS A 242 -21.32 -14.04 -20.18
N LYS A 243 -20.80 -14.26 -18.98
CA LYS A 243 -21.02 -13.40 -17.80
C LYS A 243 -19.72 -13.16 -17.04
N THR A 244 -19.68 -12.08 -16.29
CA THR A 244 -18.62 -11.82 -15.31
C THR A 244 -18.55 -12.94 -14.27
N SER A 245 -17.33 -13.34 -13.93
CA SER A 245 -17.08 -14.39 -12.95
C SER A 245 -17.23 -13.85 -11.52
N PRO A 246 -17.98 -14.51 -10.64
CA PRO A 246 -17.91 -14.26 -9.20
C PRO A 246 -16.54 -14.67 -8.66
N TYR A 247 -16.30 -14.36 -7.40
CA TYR A 247 -15.12 -14.87 -6.71
C TYR A 247 -15.12 -16.41 -6.67
N LYS A 248 -14.01 -17.05 -7.07
CA LYS A 248 -13.86 -18.51 -7.05
C LYS A 248 -13.20 -18.94 -5.73
N GLY A 249 -14.01 -19.36 -4.76
CA GLY A 249 -13.55 -19.98 -3.51
C GLY A 249 -14.12 -21.38 -3.34
N ARG A 250 -13.34 -22.33 -2.80
CA ARG A 250 -13.77 -23.74 -2.57
C ARG A 250 -15.03 -23.86 -1.70
N PHE A 251 -15.37 -22.78 -0.96
CA PHE A 251 -16.51 -22.68 -0.03
C PHE A 251 -17.42 -21.46 -0.27
N PHE A 252 -17.24 -20.71 -1.37
CA PHE A 252 -18.18 -19.66 -1.76
C PHE A 252 -18.94 -20.12 -3.00
N PRO A 253 -20.23 -20.47 -2.89
CA PRO A 253 -21.06 -20.69 -4.05
C PRO A 253 -21.01 -19.44 -4.94
N GLU A 254 -21.28 -19.57 -6.24
CA GLU A 254 -21.15 -18.54 -7.29
C GLU A 254 -22.06 -17.29 -7.12
N LYS A 255 -22.07 -16.69 -5.93
CA LYS A 255 -23.01 -15.71 -5.44
C LYS A 255 -22.62 -14.31 -5.91
N THR A 256 -21.48 -13.78 -5.46
CA THR A 256 -21.01 -12.41 -5.73
C THR A 256 -19.47 -12.28 -5.64
N GLY A 257 -18.94 -11.05 -5.66
CA GLY A 257 -17.51 -10.75 -5.54
C GLY A 257 -16.73 -10.91 -6.84
N GLY A 258 -15.42 -10.65 -6.81
CA GLY A 258 -14.57 -10.71 -7.99
C GLY A 258 -15.09 -9.81 -9.12
N ALA A 259 -14.96 -10.25 -10.37
CA ALA A 259 -15.38 -9.47 -11.54
C ALA A 259 -16.89 -9.18 -11.57
N LYS A 260 -17.71 -10.07 -11.00
CA LYS A 260 -19.18 -9.91 -10.93
C LYS A 260 -19.64 -8.71 -10.09
N ALA A 261 -18.84 -8.27 -9.13
CA ALA A 261 -19.21 -7.14 -8.27
C ALA A 261 -19.20 -5.79 -9.03
N ARG A 262 -18.28 -5.62 -9.98
CA ARG A 262 -18.05 -4.36 -10.69
C ARG A 262 -19.22 -3.88 -11.55
N PRO A 263 -19.84 -4.70 -12.43
CA PRO A 263 -20.98 -4.24 -13.21
C PRO A 263 -22.21 -3.97 -12.32
N LEU A 264 -22.39 -4.73 -11.23
CA LEU A 264 -23.48 -4.49 -10.28
C LEU A 264 -23.32 -3.16 -9.54
N ALA A 265 -22.10 -2.82 -9.13
CA ALA A 265 -21.78 -1.52 -8.53
C ALA A 265 -21.96 -0.37 -9.54
N ALA A 266 -21.54 -0.57 -10.80
CA ALA A 266 -21.73 0.41 -11.86
C ALA A 266 -23.22 0.68 -12.14
N VAL A 267 -24.04 -0.36 -12.18
CA VAL A 267 -25.50 -0.24 -12.34
C VAL A 267 -26.09 0.55 -11.17
N GLU A 268 -25.78 0.17 -9.92
CA GLU A 268 -26.28 0.86 -8.73
C GLU A 268 -25.95 2.36 -8.78
N LEU A 269 -24.68 2.72 -9.00
CA LEU A 269 -24.28 4.14 -9.07
C LEU A 269 -24.91 4.87 -10.27
N SER A 270 -25.13 4.19 -11.39
CA SER A 270 -25.70 4.80 -12.59
C SER A 270 -27.16 5.24 -12.44
N GLU A 271 -27.88 4.70 -11.45
CA GLU A 271 -29.24 5.12 -11.07
C GLU A 271 -29.23 6.49 -10.36
N PHE A 272 -28.22 6.74 -9.52
CA PHE A 272 -28.04 8.01 -8.80
C PHE A 272 -27.39 9.09 -9.67
N TYR A 273 -26.61 8.67 -10.67
CA TYR A 273 -25.90 9.57 -11.60
C TYR A 273 -26.27 9.25 -13.06
N PRO A 274 -27.52 9.54 -13.49
CA PRO A 274 -28.02 9.16 -14.81
C PRO A 274 -27.31 9.89 -15.98
N GLY A 275 -26.67 11.03 -15.71
CA GLY A 275 -25.89 11.77 -16.71
C GLY A 275 -24.51 11.17 -17.02
N ALA A 276 -23.96 10.35 -16.11
CA ALA A 276 -22.63 9.81 -16.25
C ALA A 276 -22.57 8.76 -17.39
N LYS A 277 -21.50 8.81 -18.19
CA LYS A 277 -21.13 7.71 -19.11
C LYS A 277 -20.56 6.54 -18.33
N ILE A 278 -20.53 5.35 -18.94
CA ILE A 278 -19.91 4.16 -18.38
C ILE A 278 -18.90 3.63 -19.39
N VAL A 279 -17.64 3.53 -19.03
CA VAL A 279 -16.59 2.94 -19.86
C VAL A 279 -16.29 1.55 -19.34
N THR A 280 -16.49 0.50 -20.13
CA THR A 280 -16.17 -0.87 -19.74
C THR A 280 -14.85 -1.32 -20.35
N MET A 281 -14.03 -1.98 -19.54
CA MET A 281 -12.68 -2.42 -19.89
C MET A 281 -12.55 -3.89 -19.47
N SER A 282 -11.66 -4.74 -19.95
CA SER A 282 -10.48 -4.57 -20.78
C SER A 282 -10.34 -5.78 -21.72
N HIS A 283 -9.18 -5.96 -22.31
CA HIS A 283 -8.82 -7.14 -23.11
C HIS A 283 -8.94 -8.43 -22.28
N ARG A 284 -9.18 -9.56 -22.96
CA ARG A 284 -9.12 -10.89 -22.34
C ARG A 284 -7.82 -11.57 -22.75
N PRO A 285 -6.86 -11.77 -21.83
CA PRO A 285 -5.60 -12.47 -22.14
C PRO A 285 -5.82 -13.85 -22.74
N LYS A 286 -5.04 -14.18 -23.78
CA LYS A 286 -5.09 -15.50 -24.43
C LYS A 286 -4.69 -16.63 -23.48
N ASN A 287 -3.89 -16.41 -22.45
CA ASN A 287 -3.48 -17.50 -21.54
C ASN A 287 -4.57 -17.94 -20.54
N LEU A 288 -5.71 -17.26 -20.45
CA LEU A 288 -6.83 -17.65 -19.58
C LEU A 288 -7.67 -18.82 -20.15
N PHE A 289 -7.20 -19.52 -21.19
CA PHE A 289 -7.72 -20.83 -21.59
C PHE A 289 -7.33 -21.91 -20.56
N GLN A 290 -7.99 -21.93 -19.40
CA GLN A 290 -7.89 -23.09 -18.50
C GLN A 290 -8.78 -24.23 -19.03
N LEU A 291 -8.15 -25.21 -19.70
CA LEU A 291 -8.36 -26.69 -19.68
C LEU A 291 -9.77 -27.33 -19.72
N ALA A 292 -10.89 -26.59 -19.68
CA ALA A 292 -12.24 -27.16 -19.58
C ALA A 292 -13.06 -27.11 -20.88
N GLU A 293 -12.63 -26.41 -21.93
CA GLU A 293 -13.48 -26.14 -23.09
C GLU A 293 -12.74 -26.44 -24.40
N GLN A 294 -12.72 -27.72 -24.81
CA GLN A 294 -12.14 -28.17 -26.08
C GLN A 294 -12.99 -27.81 -27.34
N THR A 295 -13.85 -26.79 -27.29
CA THR A 295 -14.86 -26.58 -28.37
C THR A 295 -14.91 -25.18 -28.97
N THR A 296 -14.21 -24.18 -28.42
CA THR A 296 -14.21 -22.80 -28.93
C THR A 296 -12.80 -22.39 -29.31
N GLN A 297 -12.62 -21.87 -30.53
CA GLN A 297 -11.34 -21.33 -30.95
C GLN A 297 -10.97 -20.11 -30.08
N PRO A 298 -9.68 -19.88 -29.78
CA PRO A 298 -9.22 -18.78 -28.95
C PRO A 298 -9.74 -17.38 -29.31
N THR A 299 -10.13 -17.19 -30.56
CA THR A 299 -10.60 -15.92 -31.13
C THR A 299 -12.06 -15.59 -30.83
N ASP A 300 -12.84 -16.55 -30.33
CA ASP A 300 -14.31 -16.42 -30.25
C ASP A 300 -14.79 -16.02 -28.85
N TYR A 301 -13.90 -15.96 -27.86
CA TYR A 301 -14.26 -15.57 -26.50
C TYR A 301 -14.31 -14.03 -26.39
N PRO A 302 -15.40 -13.44 -25.89
CA PRO A 302 -15.50 -11.99 -25.79
C PRO A 302 -14.51 -11.39 -24.80
N THR A 303 -14.15 -10.14 -25.05
CA THR A 303 -13.31 -9.32 -24.16
C THR A 303 -14.01 -9.08 -22.82
N PHE A 304 -13.25 -8.74 -21.77
CA PHE A 304 -13.87 -8.36 -20.50
C PHE A 304 -14.74 -7.11 -20.64
N ALA A 305 -14.28 -6.14 -21.45
CA ALA A 305 -15.03 -4.93 -21.80
C ALA A 305 -16.43 -5.25 -22.35
N HIS A 306 -16.50 -6.20 -23.29
CA HIS A 306 -17.75 -6.60 -23.90
C HIS A 306 -18.68 -7.30 -22.91
N VAL A 307 -18.16 -8.27 -22.14
CA VAL A 307 -18.98 -9.00 -21.14
C VAL A 307 -19.49 -8.07 -20.04
N LEU A 308 -18.70 -7.10 -19.59
CA LEU A 308 -19.13 -6.07 -18.63
C LEU A 308 -20.23 -5.18 -19.21
N SER A 309 -20.06 -4.71 -20.46
CA SER A 309 -21.07 -3.93 -21.18
C SER A 309 -22.40 -4.68 -21.24
N ASP A 310 -22.34 -5.96 -21.61
CA ASP A 310 -23.46 -6.87 -21.69
C ASP A 310 -24.18 -7.08 -20.34
N ASP A 311 -23.42 -7.29 -19.26
CA ASP A 311 -24.00 -7.45 -17.92
C ASP A 311 -24.68 -6.16 -17.44
N ILE A 312 -24.09 -4.99 -17.71
CA ILE A 312 -24.64 -3.67 -17.37
C ILE A 312 -25.90 -3.35 -18.19
N GLN A 313 -25.91 -3.66 -19.49
CA GLN A 313 -27.08 -3.49 -20.34
C GLN A 313 -28.24 -4.39 -19.93
N ARG A 314 -27.96 -5.67 -19.64
CA ARG A 314 -28.99 -6.62 -19.15
C ARG A 314 -29.62 -6.18 -17.84
N ALA A 315 -28.90 -5.39 -17.04
CA ALA A 315 -29.39 -4.82 -15.79
C ALA A 315 -30.19 -3.51 -15.99
N GLY A 316 -30.33 -3.01 -17.21
CA GLY A 316 -31.24 -1.91 -17.56
C GLY A 316 -30.57 -0.60 -17.98
N VAL A 317 -29.24 -0.53 -18.02
CA VAL A 317 -28.54 0.69 -18.48
C VAL A 317 -28.56 0.77 -20.00
N ASN A 318 -28.95 1.92 -20.54
CA ASN A 318 -29.00 2.15 -22.00
C ASN A 318 -27.61 2.03 -22.65
N ARG A 319 -27.52 1.30 -23.78
CA ARG A 319 -26.30 1.12 -24.59
C ARG A 319 -25.61 2.43 -24.97
N ASP A 320 -26.35 3.52 -25.20
CA ASP A 320 -25.79 4.84 -25.57
C ASP A 320 -25.01 5.51 -24.43
N ARG A 321 -25.18 5.02 -23.20
CA ARG A 321 -24.37 5.44 -22.04
C ARG A 321 -23.04 4.69 -21.96
N ILE A 322 -22.87 3.60 -22.69
CA ILE A 322 -21.76 2.66 -22.51
C ILE A 322 -20.74 2.80 -23.63
N ILE A 323 -19.47 2.90 -23.26
CA ILE A 323 -18.32 2.95 -24.17
C ILE A 323 -17.47 1.72 -23.88
N GLU A 324 -17.27 0.84 -24.86
CA GLU A 324 -16.42 -0.34 -24.71
C GLU A 324 -14.97 0.00 -25.08
N LYS A 325 -14.03 -0.40 -24.23
CA LYS A 325 -12.58 -0.24 -24.44
C LYS A 325 -11.86 -1.58 -24.27
N PRO A 326 -11.80 -2.40 -25.33
CA PRO A 326 -11.26 -3.76 -25.28
C PRO A 326 -9.73 -3.85 -25.37
N GLU A 327 -9.02 -2.76 -25.61
CA GLU A 327 -7.58 -2.74 -25.89
C GLU A 327 -6.68 -2.95 -24.64
N PRO A 328 -6.97 -2.35 -23.46
CA PRO A 328 -6.10 -2.44 -22.28
C PRO A 328 -5.88 -3.88 -21.83
N THR A 329 -4.69 -4.25 -21.39
CA THR A 329 -4.33 -5.64 -21.07
C THR A 329 -3.95 -5.84 -19.59
N SER A 330 -3.81 -4.75 -18.85
CA SER A 330 -3.40 -4.70 -17.45
C SER A 330 -3.97 -3.46 -16.77
N THR A 331 -3.96 -3.42 -15.45
CA THR A 331 -4.40 -2.23 -14.70
C THR A 331 -3.59 -0.99 -15.03
N LEU A 332 -2.29 -1.09 -15.31
CA LEU A 332 -1.51 0.07 -15.78
C LEU A 332 -2.11 0.63 -17.07
N THR A 333 -2.35 -0.22 -18.07
CA THR A 333 -2.92 0.20 -19.36
C THR A 333 -4.37 0.67 -19.22
N GLU A 334 -5.12 0.14 -18.26
CA GLU A 334 -6.46 0.63 -17.96
C GLU A 334 -6.41 2.06 -17.40
N ILE A 335 -5.51 2.34 -16.45
CA ILE A 335 -5.32 3.68 -15.91
C ILE A 335 -4.79 4.66 -16.96
N MET A 336 -3.94 4.22 -17.89
CA MET A 336 -3.54 5.04 -19.04
C MET A 336 -4.74 5.43 -19.91
N GLU A 337 -5.68 4.51 -20.18
CA GLU A 337 -6.92 4.86 -20.91
C GLU A 337 -7.85 5.75 -20.11
N VAL A 338 -7.94 5.59 -18.77
CA VAL A 338 -8.67 6.52 -17.91
C VAL A 338 -8.17 7.95 -18.16
N VAL A 339 -6.85 8.14 -18.16
CA VAL A 339 -6.24 9.46 -18.44
C VAL A 339 -6.56 9.95 -19.85
N LYS A 340 -6.30 9.12 -20.87
CA LYS A 340 -6.48 9.50 -22.28
C LYS A 340 -7.93 9.83 -22.62
N LEU A 341 -8.88 9.00 -22.20
CA LEU A 341 -10.30 9.19 -22.51
C LEU A 341 -10.90 10.36 -21.75
N SER A 342 -10.50 10.59 -20.50
CA SER A 342 -10.95 11.78 -19.77
C SER A 342 -10.44 13.06 -20.43
N ALA A 343 -9.18 13.09 -20.87
CA ALA A 343 -8.62 14.23 -21.60
C ALA A 343 -9.22 14.41 -23.01
N GLN A 344 -9.66 13.33 -23.66
CA GLN A 344 -10.30 13.38 -24.98
C GLN A 344 -11.74 13.90 -24.91
N ASN A 345 -12.46 13.61 -23.82
CA ASN A 345 -13.88 13.95 -23.66
C ASN A 345 -14.12 15.12 -22.71
N ASP A 346 -13.05 15.80 -22.28
CA ASP A 346 -13.08 16.91 -21.32
C ASP A 346 -13.82 16.57 -20.00
N TRP A 347 -13.74 15.31 -19.56
CA TRP A 347 -14.30 14.87 -18.28
C TRP A 347 -13.43 15.37 -17.13
N GLN A 348 -14.05 16.00 -16.13
CA GLN A 348 -13.37 16.57 -14.96
C GLN A 348 -13.59 15.73 -13.71
N ASN A 349 -14.72 15.06 -13.59
CA ASN A 349 -15.09 14.23 -12.45
C ASN A 349 -15.17 12.78 -12.88
N VAL A 350 -14.14 12.02 -12.55
CA VAL A 350 -13.94 10.65 -13.02
C VAL A 350 -14.03 9.68 -11.86
N ALA A 351 -14.92 8.70 -11.96
CA ALA A 351 -15.02 7.60 -11.00
C ALA A 351 -14.51 6.30 -11.63
N VAL A 352 -13.66 5.55 -10.92
CA VAL A 352 -13.10 4.28 -11.39
C VAL A 352 -13.54 3.16 -10.45
N ILE A 353 -14.37 2.25 -10.95
CA ILE A 353 -14.96 1.14 -10.21
C ILE A 353 -14.10 -0.11 -10.38
N THR A 354 -13.64 -0.66 -9.26
CA THR A 354 -12.90 -1.93 -9.21
C THR A 354 -13.17 -2.66 -7.88
N ASN A 355 -12.60 -3.85 -7.69
CA ASN A 355 -12.68 -4.53 -6.40
C ASN A 355 -11.90 -3.76 -5.33
N GLY A 356 -12.38 -3.76 -4.08
CA GLY A 356 -11.73 -3.07 -2.96
C GLY A 356 -10.24 -3.38 -2.83
N TYR A 357 -9.84 -4.63 -3.06
CA TYR A 357 -8.43 -5.06 -2.96
C TYR A 357 -7.54 -4.57 -4.11
N GLN A 358 -8.12 -3.94 -5.14
CA GLN A 358 -7.39 -3.37 -6.28
C GLN A 358 -7.44 -1.85 -6.30
N VAL A 359 -8.22 -1.21 -5.41
CA VAL A 359 -8.36 0.24 -5.34
C VAL A 359 -7.00 0.90 -5.12
N GLU A 360 -6.25 0.44 -4.12
CA GLU A 360 -4.93 1.00 -3.80
C GLU A 360 -3.94 0.82 -4.96
N ARG A 361 -3.90 -0.36 -5.59
CA ARG A 361 -3.06 -0.62 -6.77
C ARG A 361 -3.34 0.37 -7.89
N ALA A 362 -4.62 0.57 -8.20
CA ALA A 362 -5.07 1.46 -9.26
C ALA A 362 -4.72 2.94 -8.95
N GLN A 363 -4.92 3.36 -7.70
CA GLN A 363 -4.53 4.70 -7.22
C GLN A 363 -3.02 4.94 -7.34
N ARG A 364 -2.20 4.01 -6.84
CA ARG A 364 -0.73 4.12 -6.91
C ARG A 364 -0.21 4.20 -8.35
N LEU A 365 -0.82 3.45 -9.27
CA LEU A 365 -0.47 3.52 -10.69
C LEU A 365 -0.81 4.89 -11.29
N LEU A 366 -1.95 5.48 -10.92
CA LEU A 366 -2.28 6.85 -11.32
C LEU A 366 -1.30 7.87 -10.73
N ASP A 367 -0.90 7.69 -9.48
CA ASP A 367 0.06 8.58 -8.80
C ASP A 367 1.43 8.52 -9.47
N ILE A 368 1.90 7.33 -9.86
CA ILE A 368 3.13 7.17 -10.67
C ILE A 368 3.01 7.91 -12.01
N LEU A 369 1.86 7.83 -12.69
CA LEU A 369 1.67 8.55 -13.95
C LEU A 369 1.61 10.07 -13.74
N LYS A 370 1.10 10.55 -12.61
CA LYS A 370 1.05 11.99 -12.30
C LYS A 370 2.41 12.56 -11.89
N ASP A 371 3.24 11.76 -11.24
CA ASP A 371 4.59 12.10 -10.81
C ASP A 371 5.56 12.10 -12.02
N GLY A 372 6.22 13.24 -12.28
CA GLY A 372 7.10 13.40 -13.44
C GLY A 372 8.33 12.47 -13.40
N GLU A 373 8.97 12.31 -12.24
CA GLU A 373 10.18 11.52 -12.11
C GLU A 373 9.87 10.03 -12.18
N LYS A 374 8.84 9.59 -11.44
CA LYS A 374 8.41 8.18 -11.44
C LYS A 374 7.89 7.76 -12.81
N ARG A 375 7.16 8.64 -13.51
CA ARG A 375 6.71 8.37 -14.89
C ARG A 375 7.87 8.22 -15.87
N ILE A 376 8.92 9.04 -15.77
CA ILE A 376 10.11 8.90 -16.62
C ILE A 376 10.80 7.55 -16.36
N LEU A 377 10.95 7.15 -15.10
CA LEU A 377 11.51 5.85 -14.75
C LEU A 377 10.67 4.69 -15.34
N LEU A 378 9.35 4.77 -15.21
CA LEU A 378 8.42 3.80 -15.79
C LEU A 378 8.55 3.73 -17.31
N LYS A 379 8.60 4.89 -17.99
CA LYS A 379 8.80 4.95 -19.45
C LYS A 379 10.07 4.22 -19.85
N ASN A 380 11.18 4.51 -19.17
CA ASN A 380 12.48 3.90 -19.47
C ASN A 380 12.43 2.39 -19.31
N GLN A 381 11.80 1.89 -18.24
CA GLN A 381 11.61 0.45 -18.01
C GLN A 381 10.81 -0.22 -19.13
N LEU A 382 9.72 0.39 -19.58
CA LEU A 382 8.84 -0.17 -20.62
C LEU A 382 9.42 -0.04 -22.03
N GLN A 383 10.22 1.01 -22.30
CA GLN A 383 10.84 1.24 -23.60
C GLN A 383 11.78 0.09 -24.01
N PHE A 384 12.41 -0.59 -23.05
CA PHE A 384 13.27 -1.76 -23.32
C PHE A 384 12.57 -2.91 -24.05
N LEU A 385 11.23 -2.93 -24.06
CA LEU A 385 10.41 -3.92 -24.77
C LEU A 385 10.34 -3.69 -26.29
N PHE A 386 10.71 -2.48 -26.74
CA PHE A 386 10.57 -2.00 -28.11
C PHE A 386 11.94 -1.63 -28.70
N LYS A 387 12.74 -2.67 -28.97
CA LYS A 387 14.21 -2.59 -29.12
C LYS A 387 14.71 -1.77 -30.33
N ILE A 388 14.02 -1.72 -31.48
CA ILE A 388 14.34 -0.85 -32.66
C ILE A 388 13.20 -0.88 -33.71
N GLY A 389 13.11 0.15 -34.55
CA GLY A 389 12.24 0.20 -35.74
C GLY A 389 10.80 0.64 -35.46
N GLU A 390 9.85 0.22 -36.31
CA GLU A 390 8.44 0.66 -36.27
C GLU A 390 7.75 0.45 -34.90
N GLU A 391 8.13 -0.59 -34.15
CA GLU A 391 7.59 -0.84 -32.81
C GLU A 391 8.03 0.23 -31.80
N SER A 392 9.27 0.74 -31.94
CA SER A 392 9.80 1.81 -31.09
C SER A 392 9.12 3.14 -31.41
N ASP A 393 8.91 3.42 -32.70
CA ASP A 393 8.19 4.61 -33.15
C ASP A 393 6.74 4.61 -32.68
N LEU A 394 6.07 3.46 -32.77
CA LEU A 394 4.73 3.25 -32.23
C LEU A 394 4.70 3.51 -30.72
N PHE A 395 5.59 2.90 -29.95
CA PHE A 395 5.67 3.11 -28.50
C PHE A 395 5.85 4.59 -28.16
N ASN A 396 6.81 5.26 -28.80
CA ASN A 396 7.08 6.68 -28.55
C ASN A 396 5.88 7.56 -28.89
N ARG A 397 5.19 7.27 -30.01
CA ARG A 397 3.96 7.99 -30.41
C ARG A 397 2.82 7.79 -29.41
N GLU A 398 2.54 6.55 -29.02
CA GLU A 398 1.46 6.27 -28.06
C GLU A 398 1.79 6.78 -26.66
N TRP A 399 3.06 6.76 -26.27
CA TRP A 399 3.52 7.40 -25.03
C TRP A 399 3.36 8.92 -25.08
N GLN A 400 3.68 9.55 -26.22
CA GLN A 400 3.49 11.01 -26.38
C GLN A 400 2.02 11.40 -26.24
N LYS A 401 1.08 10.61 -26.80
CA LYS A 401 -0.36 10.83 -26.60
C LYS A 401 -0.75 10.78 -25.12
N LEU A 402 -0.13 9.90 -24.33
CA LEU A 402 -0.35 9.83 -22.89
C LEU A 402 0.21 11.09 -22.18
N GLU A 403 1.41 11.56 -22.53
CA GLU A 403 1.98 12.79 -21.96
C GLU A 403 1.11 14.01 -22.27
N ASP A 404 0.62 14.12 -23.51
CA ASP A 404 -0.29 15.20 -23.92
C ASP A 404 -1.61 15.12 -23.12
N ALA A 405 -2.14 13.91 -22.91
CA ALA A 405 -3.32 13.69 -22.09
C ALA A 405 -3.08 14.04 -20.61
N LEU A 406 -1.94 13.67 -20.03
CA LEU A 406 -1.57 14.01 -18.65
C LEU A 406 -1.42 15.53 -18.45
N SER A 407 -0.86 16.23 -19.44
CA SER A 407 -0.77 17.69 -19.43
C SER A 407 -2.16 18.34 -19.36
N LYS A 408 -3.11 17.86 -20.17
CA LYS A 408 -4.53 18.27 -20.09
C LYS A 408 -5.17 17.88 -18.76
N PHE A 409 -4.90 16.68 -18.25
CA PHE A 409 -5.40 16.17 -16.98
C PHE A 409 -5.06 17.11 -15.81
N LYS A 410 -3.80 17.59 -15.80
CA LYS A 410 -3.32 18.58 -14.84
C LYS A 410 -3.95 19.95 -15.05
N THR A 411 -4.00 20.43 -16.30
CA THR A 411 -4.54 21.76 -16.63
C THR A 411 -6.04 21.88 -16.30
N ASN A 412 -6.79 20.81 -16.53
CA ASN A 412 -8.23 20.76 -16.29
C ASN A 412 -8.60 20.36 -14.84
N ASN A 413 -7.62 20.19 -13.95
CA ASN A 413 -7.82 19.75 -12.56
C ASN A 413 -8.71 18.50 -12.44
N VAL A 414 -8.51 17.50 -13.32
CA VAL A 414 -9.34 16.30 -13.34
C VAL A 414 -9.23 15.54 -12.03
N ARG A 415 -10.37 15.35 -11.37
CA ARG A 415 -10.52 14.60 -10.11
C ARG A 415 -10.84 13.15 -10.44
N VAL A 416 -10.04 12.24 -9.90
CA VAL A 416 -10.26 10.80 -10.04
C VAL A 416 -10.53 10.22 -8.67
N VAL A 417 -11.61 9.47 -8.53
CA VAL A 417 -11.96 8.74 -7.32
C VAL A 417 -12.09 7.26 -7.65
N PHE A 418 -11.39 6.41 -6.89
CA PHE A 418 -11.49 4.97 -7.02
C PHE A 418 -12.54 4.43 -6.05
N VAL A 419 -13.46 3.63 -6.57
CA VAL A 419 -14.63 3.16 -5.84
C VAL A 419 -14.58 1.65 -5.69
N SER A 420 -14.68 1.19 -4.45
CA SER A 420 -14.80 -0.23 -4.10
C SER A 420 -16.18 -0.76 -4.50
N SER A 421 -16.21 -1.73 -5.41
CA SER A 421 -17.44 -2.39 -5.82
C SER A 421 -18.14 -3.08 -4.64
N GLU A 422 -17.36 -3.61 -3.71
CA GLU A 422 -17.85 -4.27 -2.50
C GLU A 422 -18.56 -3.26 -1.58
N ASN A 423 -18.00 -2.07 -1.37
CA ASN A 423 -18.62 -1.04 -0.52
C ASN A 423 -19.95 -0.56 -1.09
N VAL A 424 -20.00 -0.33 -2.41
CA VAL A 424 -21.24 0.04 -3.10
C VAL A 424 -22.32 -1.03 -2.91
N LEU A 425 -21.94 -2.31 -3.07
CA LEU A 425 -22.87 -3.42 -2.94
C LEU A 425 -23.29 -3.70 -1.49
N LYS A 426 -22.39 -3.58 -0.52
CA LYS A 426 -22.76 -3.66 0.91
C LYS A 426 -23.81 -2.59 1.25
N LYS A 427 -23.69 -1.36 0.71
CA LYS A 427 -24.72 -0.32 0.87
C LYS A 427 -26.01 -0.58 0.07
N ARG A 428 -25.88 -1.23 -1.08
CA ARG A 428 -27.01 -1.52 -1.96
C ARG A 428 -28.13 -2.30 -1.27
N SER A 429 -27.78 -3.34 -0.51
CA SER A 429 -28.76 -4.08 0.29
C SER A 429 -28.11 -4.93 1.40
N PRO A 430 -28.85 -5.22 2.49
CA PRO A 430 -28.40 -6.13 3.55
C PRO A 430 -28.03 -7.53 3.03
N HIS A 431 -28.67 -7.97 1.94
CA HIS A 431 -28.33 -9.23 1.30
C HIS A 431 -26.89 -9.22 0.76
N TYR A 432 -26.51 -8.19 0.01
CA TYR A 432 -25.14 -8.06 -0.49
C TYR A 432 -24.14 -7.84 0.64
N GLU A 433 -24.51 -7.10 1.69
CA GLU A 433 -23.67 -6.94 2.86
C GLU A 433 -23.31 -8.29 3.50
N SER A 434 -24.32 -9.13 3.76
CA SER A 434 -24.11 -10.47 4.29
C SER A 434 -23.22 -11.31 3.38
N LEU A 435 -23.46 -11.29 2.06
CA LEU A 435 -22.66 -12.05 1.10
C LEU A 435 -21.19 -11.60 1.05
N ILE A 436 -20.94 -10.31 1.12
CA ILE A 436 -19.60 -9.75 1.03
C ILE A 436 -18.84 -9.97 2.33
N ASN A 437 -19.51 -9.87 3.48
CA ASN A 437 -18.89 -10.21 4.76
C ASN A 437 -18.54 -11.72 4.82
N GLU A 438 -19.42 -12.62 4.34
CA GLU A 438 -19.11 -14.05 4.20
C GLU A 438 -17.90 -14.28 3.28
N LEU A 439 -17.82 -13.57 2.15
CA LEU A 439 -16.70 -13.65 1.21
C LEU A 439 -15.37 -13.23 1.85
N MET A 440 -15.38 -12.11 2.59
CA MET A 440 -14.19 -11.52 3.19
C MET A 440 -13.58 -12.40 4.29
N GLU A 441 -14.39 -13.26 4.91
CA GLU A 441 -13.89 -14.20 5.91
C GLU A 441 -13.13 -15.40 5.33
N LEU A 442 -13.26 -15.67 4.03
CA LEU A 442 -12.62 -16.81 3.39
C LEU A 442 -11.09 -16.63 3.31
N ASP A 443 -10.34 -17.66 3.72
CA ASP A 443 -8.87 -17.67 3.64
C ASP A 443 -8.34 -17.35 2.24
N GLY A 444 -9.04 -17.83 1.20
CA GLY A 444 -8.68 -17.52 -0.17
C GLY A 444 -8.76 -16.02 -0.46
N TYR A 445 -9.81 -15.34 0.02
CA TYR A 445 -9.99 -13.91 -0.18
C TYR A 445 -8.94 -13.12 0.60
N LYS A 446 -8.72 -13.49 1.87
CA LYS A 446 -7.66 -12.92 2.72
C LYS A 446 -6.27 -13.05 2.07
N ASN A 447 -5.99 -14.19 1.44
CA ASN A 447 -4.74 -14.39 0.70
C ASN A 447 -4.65 -13.51 -0.56
N VAL A 448 -5.74 -13.30 -1.31
CA VAL A 448 -5.75 -12.36 -2.46
C VAL A 448 -5.48 -10.94 -2.01
N VAL A 449 -6.12 -10.50 -0.91
CA VAL A 449 -5.88 -9.20 -0.29
C VAL A 449 -4.41 -9.04 0.09
N GLU A 450 -3.84 -10.05 0.75
CA GLU A 450 -2.43 -10.02 1.16
C GLU A 450 -1.47 -9.98 -0.04
N GLN A 451 -1.77 -10.72 -1.11
CA GLN A 451 -0.98 -10.67 -2.34
C GLN A 451 -1.03 -9.30 -3.02
N GLU A 452 -2.20 -8.65 -3.05
CA GLU A 452 -2.34 -7.30 -3.59
C GLU A 452 -1.60 -6.29 -2.69
N ARG A 453 -1.66 -6.43 -1.36
CA ARG A 453 -0.90 -5.61 -0.40
C ARG A 453 0.61 -5.70 -0.63
N VAL A 454 1.15 -6.92 -0.74
CA VAL A 454 2.57 -7.15 -1.09
C VAL A 454 2.91 -6.55 -2.45
N GLY A 455 2.01 -6.68 -3.43
CA GLY A 455 2.15 -6.04 -4.73
C GLY A 455 2.23 -4.52 -4.65
N ASN A 456 1.37 -3.89 -3.84
CA ASN A 456 1.34 -2.44 -3.62
C ASN A 456 2.61 -1.92 -2.97
N GLY A 457 3.19 -2.67 -2.02
CA GLY A 457 4.50 -2.37 -1.44
C GLY A 457 5.59 -2.28 -2.52
N LYS A 458 5.65 -3.26 -3.43
CA LYS A 458 6.60 -3.25 -4.55
C LYS A 458 6.39 -2.07 -5.52
N ILE A 459 5.15 -1.62 -5.72
CA ILE A 459 4.86 -0.43 -6.52
C ILE A 459 5.43 0.82 -5.85
N ALA A 460 5.26 0.95 -4.53
CA ALA A 460 5.80 2.08 -3.76
C ALA A 460 7.34 2.13 -3.81
N GLU A 461 7.99 0.98 -3.78
CA GLU A 461 9.45 0.83 -3.83
C GLU A 461 10.05 0.92 -5.25
N GLY A 462 9.22 1.07 -6.29
CA GLY A 462 9.67 1.07 -7.70
C GLY A 462 10.17 -0.29 -8.21
N ALA A 463 9.96 -1.36 -7.44
CA ALA A 463 10.37 -2.74 -7.73
C ALA A 463 9.27 -3.58 -8.39
N TYR A 464 8.15 -2.95 -8.79
CA TYR A 464 7.02 -3.65 -9.38
C TYR A 464 7.34 -4.13 -10.80
N ASN A 465 7.24 -5.44 -11.01
CA ASN A 465 7.35 -6.03 -12.34
C ASN A 465 6.02 -5.85 -13.09
N PHE A 466 5.89 -4.74 -13.81
CA PHE A 466 4.77 -4.54 -14.74
C PHE A 466 4.80 -5.68 -15.75
N ALA A 467 3.71 -6.43 -15.92
CA ALA A 467 3.64 -7.58 -16.82
C ALA A 467 4.05 -7.17 -18.26
N GLN A 468 5.33 -7.31 -18.57
CA GLN A 468 5.97 -6.63 -19.70
C GLN A 468 5.39 -7.08 -21.04
N ASP A 469 5.11 -8.38 -21.16
CA ASP A 469 4.52 -8.96 -22.36
C ASP A 469 3.09 -8.46 -22.61
N SER A 470 2.28 -8.28 -21.56
CA SER A 470 0.91 -7.76 -21.74
C SER A 470 0.91 -6.28 -22.08
N PHE A 471 1.84 -5.49 -21.54
CA PHE A 471 2.01 -4.09 -21.94
C PHE A 471 2.42 -3.97 -23.42
N LYS A 472 3.33 -4.84 -23.88
CA LYS A 472 3.71 -4.88 -25.31
C LYS A 472 2.51 -5.23 -26.20
N GLU A 473 1.71 -6.22 -25.82
CA GLU A 473 0.47 -6.57 -26.54
C GLU A 473 -0.50 -5.38 -26.65
N TYR A 474 -0.66 -4.62 -25.58
CA TYR A 474 -1.48 -3.39 -25.59
C TYR A 474 -0.96 -2.38 -26.61
N ILE A 475 0.31 -1.99 -26.55
CA ILE A 475 0.88 -1.01 -27.50
C ILE A 475 0.74 -1.48 -28.95
N LEU A 476 1.01 -2.77 -29.21
CA LEU A 476 0.89 -3.32 -30.57
C LEU A 476 -0.56 -3.36 -31.08
N SER A 477 -1.55 -3.42 -30.19
CA SER A 477 -2.97 -3.35 -30.58
C SER A 477 -3.44 -1.95 -30.97
N LEU A 478 -2.64 -0.91 -30.70
CA LEU A 478 -2.90 0.48 -31.07
C LEU A 478 -2.28 0.90 -32.42
N LYS A 479 -1.73 -0.07 -33.18
CA LYS A 479 -1.32 0.15 -34.57
C LYS A 479 -2.53 0.52 -35.42
#